data_AF-A0A0S7XS41-F1
#
_entry.id   AF-A0A0S7XS41-F1
#
_cell.length_a   1.000
_cell.length_b   1.000
_cell.length_c   1.000
_cell.angle_alpha   90.00
_cell.angle_beta   90.00
_cell.angle_gamma   90.00
#
_symmetry.space_group_name_H-M   'P 1'
#
loop_
_entity.id
_entity.type
_entity.pdbx_description
1 polymer ?
#
loop_
_entity_poly.entity_id
_entity_poly.type
_entity_poly.pdbx_seq_one_letter_code
_entity_poly.pdbx_strand_id
1 'polypeptide(L)'
;MKNSLIICALIGLLFSPTIAVAAWTGNLLVNPGAETGTLDGWITDAPAVVIACQSQNETLGVVYPHSGDWFFTMCGAAAGPSGITVSHILYQDVDLSSYASDTDAGLLLVKASMYLQTEDVPSFTGADYGQLTVYFLDEVGGEIDSLSTGLVQSPNLTWIEETLDGTAPVGTRSIRFELLGEKYETKFINAFFDDANFQVMVVPEPATLCLLMAGAAIALRSRRRM
;
A
#
# COMPACT_ATOMS: atom_id res chain seq x y z
N MET A 1 -16.49 -18.47 72.34
CA MET A 1 -17.22 -17.51 71.49
C MET A 1 -16.25 -16.98 70.44
N LYS A 2 -16.74 -16.87 69.21
CA LYS A 2 -16.03 -16.93 67.93
C LYS A 2 -15.03 -15.78 67.70
N ASN A 3 -13.80 -16.12 67.32
CA ASN A 3 -12.83 -15.23 66.68
C ASN A 3 -13.17 -15.14 65.19
N SER A 4 -13.53 -13.95 64.72
CA SER A 4 -13.83 -13.69 63.31
C SER A 4 -12.54 -13.34 62.57
N LEU A 5 -12.03 -14.28 61.78
CA LEU A 5 -10.99 -14.03 60.78
C LEU A 5 -11.63 -13.28 59.60
N ILE A 6 -11.18 -12.04 59.35
CA ILE A 6 -11.47 -11.32 58.11
C ILE A 6 -10.50 -11.85 57.05
N ILE A 7 -11.00 -12.69 56.15
CA ILE A 7 -10.30 -13.08 54.93
C ILE A 7 -10.55 -11.99 53.89
N CYS A 8 -9.57 -11.10 53.70
CA CYS A 8 -9.54 -10.21 52.53
C CYS A 8 -9.24 -11.06 51.29
N ALA A 9 -10.29 -11.47 50.58
CA ALA A 9 -10.17 -12.03 49.23
C ALA A 9 -9.77 -10.90 48.28
N LEU A 10 -8.47 -10.76 48.03
CA LEU A 10 -7.95 -9.96 46.92
C LEU A 10 -8.26 -10.73 45.63
N ILE A 11 -9.40 -10.42 45.00
CA ILE A 11 -9.69 -10.86 43.64
C ILE A 11 -8.78 -10.05 42.72
N GLY A 12 -7.59 -10.59 42.46
CA GLY A 12 -6.73 -10.11 41.38
C GLY A 12 -7.42 -10.40 40.06
N LEU A 13 -8.08 -9.39 39.50
CA LEU A 13 -8.43 -9.34 38.08
C LEU A 13 -7.13 -9.50 37.29
N LEU A 14 -6.83 -10.74 36.89
CA LEU A 14 -5.84 -11.03 35.86
C LEU A 14 -6.41 -10.51 34.54
N PHE A 15 -6.29 -9.20 34.31
CA PHE A 15 -6.25 -8.69 32.95
C PHE A 15 -4.99 -9.28 32.34
N SER A 16 -5.12 -10.35 31.56
CA SER A 16 -4.08 -10.74 30.62
C SER A 16 -3.91 -9.55 29.68
N PRO A 17 -2.78 -8.82 29.69
CA PRO A 17 -2.54 -7.85 28.65
C PRO A 17 -2.46 -8.64 27.34
N THR A 18 -3.44 -8.43 26.46
CA THR A 18 -3.31 -8.85 25.06
C THR A 18 -2.10 -8.12 24.50
N ILE A 19 -1.06 -8.88 24.21
CA ILE A 19 0.17 -8.39 23.60
C ILE A 19 -0.13 -8.19 22.13
N ALA A 20 -0.22 -6.93 21.69
CA ALA A 20 -0.18 -6.62 20.27
C ALA A 20 1.28 -6.72 19.81
N VAL A 21 1.61 -7.79 19.09
CA VAL A 21 2.89 -7.88 18.35
C VAL A 21 2.75 -7.02 17.11
N ALA A 22 3.80 -6.26 16.78
CA ALA A 22 3.85 -5.50 15.54
C ALA A 22 3.65 -6.45 14.36
N ALA A 23 2.62 -6.20 13.57
CA ALA A 23 2.30 -6.96 12.37
C ALA A 23 1.77 -6.02 11.31
N TRP A 24 2.12 -6.29 10.07
CA TRP A 24 1.51 -5.63 8.92
C TRP A 24 0.03 -5.99 8.86
N THR A 25 -0.79 -5.02 8.47
CA THR A 25 -2.19 -5.26 8.12
C THR A 25 -2.31 -6.19 6.92
N GLY A 26 -3.54 -6.66 6.65
CA GLY A 26 -3.87 -7.11 5.29
C GLY A 26 -3.73 -5.95 4.28
N ASN A 27 -3.82 -6.29 2.99
CA ASN A 27 -3.89 -5.27 1.95
C ASN A 27 -5.10 -4.36 2.20
N LEU A 28 -4.85 -3.06 2.27
CA LEU A 28 -5.87 -2.04 2.52
C LEU A 28 -6.52 -1.54 1.23
N LEU A 29 -5.99 -1.92 0.06
CA LEU A 29 -6.60 -1.61 -1.24
C LEU A 29 -7.77 -2.56 -1.53
N VAL A 30 -8.80 -2.03 -2.16
CA VAL A 30 -9.90 -2.83 -2.73
C VAL A 30 -9.56 -3.17 -4.18
N ASN A 31 -9.91 -4.39 -4.61
CA ASN A 31 -9.69 -4.85 -5.98
C ASN A 31 -8.25 -4.59 -6.50
N PRO A 32 -7.20 -5.04 -5.76
CA PRO A 32 -5.81 -4.67 -6.03
C PRO A 32 -5.26 -5.15 -7.37
N GLY A 33 -5.78 -6.27 -7.90
CA GLY A 33 -5.40 -6.85 -9.18
C GLY A 33 -6.52 -6.83 -10.22
N ALA A 34 -7.47 -5.89 -10.12
CA ALA A 34 -8.58 -5.76 -11.08
C ALA A 34 -9.54 -6.97 -11.20
N GLU A 35 -9.45 -7.96 -10.31
CA GLU A 35 -10.18 -9.24 -10.34
C GLU A 35 -11.72 -9.15 -10.34
N THR A 36 -12.30 -7.97 -10.13
CA THR A 36 -13.73 -7.74 -10.39
C THR A 36 -14.07 -7.59 -11.88
N GLY A 37 -13.07 -7.52 -12.76
CA GLY A 37 -13.22 -7.18 -14.18
C GLY A 37 -13.61 -5.72 -14.42
N THR A 38 -13.51 -4.88 -13.40
CA THR A 38 -13.85 -3.45 -13.44
C THR A 38 -12.85 -2.63 -12.63
N LEU A 39 -13.04 -1.31 -12.62
CA LEU A 39 -12.26 -0.39 -11.78
C LEU A 39 -12.91 -0.19 -10.39
N ASP A 40 -13.73 -1.13 -9.91
CA ASP A 40 -14.39 -1.00 -8.60
C ASP A 40 -13.36 -0.68 -7.50
N GLY A 41 -13.63 0.38 -6.74
CA GLY A 41 -12.74 0.90 -5.70
C GLY A 41 -11.72 1.93 -6.20
N TRP A 42 -11.42 2.00 -7.48
CA TRP A 42 -10.41 2.89 -8.05
C TRP A 42 -10.99 4.12 -8.73
N ILE A 43 -10.26 5.23 -8.68
CA ILE A 43 -10.60 6.51 -9.28
C ILE A 43 -9.61 6.83 -10.39
N THR A 44 -10.10 7.37 -11.50
CA THR A 44 -9.28 7.77 -12.66
C THR A 44 -9.50 9.24 -13.00
N ASP A 45 -8.55 9.87 -13.67
CA ASP A 45 -8.71 11.23 -14.20
C ASP A 45 -9.59 11.24 -15.46
N ALA A 46 -10.74 11.91 -15.49
CA ALA A 46 -11.55 11.96 -16.71
C ALA A 46 -10.87 12.80 -17.84
N PRO A 47 -10.91 12.41 -19.13
CA PRO A 47 -11.44 11.17 -19.68
C PRO A 47 -10.37 10.07 -19.75
N ALA A 48 -10.10 9.42 -18.64
CA ALA A 48 -9.16 8.31 -18.55
C ALA A 48 -9.72 7.12 -19.31
N VAL A 49 -8.80 6.46 -20.00
CA VAL A 49 -9.09 5.21 -20.69
C VAL A 49 -8.45 4.02 -20.00
N VAL A 50 -8.36 4.10 -18.68
CA VAL A 50 -7.96 2.96 -17.85
C VAL A 50 -9.09 1.95 -17.87
N ILE A 51 -8.76 0.67 -18.06
CA ILE A 51 -9.72 -0.44 -17.99
C ILE A 51 -9.08 -1.65 -17.30
N ALA A 52 -9.93 -2.54 -16.77
CA ALA A 52 -9.52 -3.88 -16.41
C ALA A 52 -9.64 -4.79 -17.65
N CYS A 53 -8.61 -5.59 -17.96
CA CYS A 53 -8.66 -6.54 -19.07
C CYS A 53 -7.96 -7.86 -18.74
N GLN A 54 -8.29 -8.92 -19.50
CA GLN A 54 -7.72 -10.27 -19.33
C GLN A 54 -6.52 -10.53 -20.25
N SER A 55 -6.38 -9.71 -21.29
CA SER A 55 -5.26 -9.75 -22.22
C SER A 55 -5.22 -8.47 -23.03
N GLN A 56 -4.03 -8.05 -23.43
CA GLN A 56 -3.85 -6.89 -24.30
C GLN A 56 -2.84 -7.21 -25.40
N ASN A 57 -3.22 -6.96 -26.66
CA ASN A 57 -2.31 -7.15 -27.80
C ASN A 57 -1.43 -5.90 -27.97
N GLU A 58 -0.13 -6.12 -27.93
CA GLU A 58 0.89 -5.09 -28.10
C GLU A 58 1.84 -5.43 -29.26
N THR A 59 2.76 -4.52 -29.58
CA THR A 59 3.66 -4.65 -30.72
C THR A 59 4.61 -5.86 -30.60
N LEU A 60 5.10 -6.13 -29.38
CA LEU A 60 6.07 -7.16 -29.05
C LEU A 60 5.42 -8.49 -28.65
N GLY A 61 4.11 -8.51 -28.40
CA GLY A 61 3.41 -9.71 -27.95
C GLY A 61 2.08 -9.42 -27.27
N VAL A 62 1.57 -10.42 -26.55
CA VAL A 62 0.33 -10.31 -25.78
C VAL A 62 0.69 -10.19 -24.31
N VAL A 63 0.14 -9.18 -23.64
CA VAL A 63 0.21 -9.02 -22.19
C VAL A 63 -0.90 -9.84 -21.55
N TYR A 64 -0.55 -10.58 -20.51
CA TYR A 64 -1.45 -11.33 -19.64
C TYR A 64 -1.28 -10.84 -18.20
N PRO A 65 -2.30 -11.04 -17.33
CA PRO A 65 -2.21 -10.75 -15.91
C PRO A 65 -0.94 -11.32 -15.27
N HIS A 66 -0.38 -10.62 -14.28
CA HIS A 66 0.71 -11.15 -13.48
C HIS A 66 0.20 -12.30 -12.59
N SER A 67 -0.97 -12.10 -11.98
CA SER A 67 -1.71 -13.13 -11.27
C SER A 67 -3.20 -13.04 -11.59
N GLY A 68 -3.99 -14.03 -11.17
CA GLY A 68 -5.44 -14.02 -11.41
C GLY A 68 -5.83 -14.05 -12.89
N ASP A 69 -6.96 -13.41 -13.19
CA ASP A 69 -7.57 -13.39 -14.53
C ASP A 69 -7.59 -11.98 -15.15
N TRP A 70 -7.29 -10.92 -14.38
CA TRP A 70 -7.42 -9.53 -14.80
C TRP A 70 -6.20 -8.69 -14.41
N PHE A 71 -5.99 -7.59 -15.12
CA PHE A 71 -5.02 -6.56 -14.75
C PHE A 71 -5.54 -5.19 -15.20
N PHE A 72 -4.96 -4.12 -14.67
CA PHE A 72 -5.25 -2.76 -15.12
C PHE A 72 -4.37 -2.41 -16.32
N THR A 73 -4.98 -1.86 -17.35
CA THR A 73 -4.26 -1.28 -18.49
C THR A 73 -4.61 0.19 -18.65
N MET A 74 -3.58 1.00 -18.89
CA MET A 74 -3.73 2.41 -19.26
C MET A 74 -4.02 2.60 -20.77
N CYS A 75 -4.15 1.50 -21.53
CA CYS A 75 -4.23 1.46 -23.01
C CYS A 75 -5.69 1.39 -23.54
N GLY A 76 -6.72 1.64 -22.74
CA GLY A 76 -8.11 1.38 -23.15
C GLY A 76 -8.63 2.19 -24.37
N ALA A 77 -7.94 3.29 -24.74
CA ALA A 77 -8.04 3.91 -26.06
C ALA A 77 -6.82 4.80 -26.32
N ALA A 78 -6.76 5.39 -27.53
CA ALA A 78 -5.71 6.31 -27.89
C ALA A 78 -5.73 7.54 -26.97
N ALA A 79 -4.69 7.69 -26.16
CA ALA A 79 -4.50 8.81 -25.25
C ALA A 79 -4.15 10.13 -25.96
N GLY A 80 -3.69 10.06 -27.22
CA GLY A 80 -3.45 11.27 -28.02
C GLY A 80 -2.69 11.02 -29.32
N PRO A 81 -2.37 12.08 -30.09
CA PRO A 81 -1.48 11.96 -31.25
C PRO A 81 -0.08 11.53 -30.82
N SER A 82 0.66 10.90 -31.74
CA SER A 82 2.07 10.56 -31.57
C SER A 82 2.93 11.81 -31.38
N GLY A 83 3.99 11.71 -30.58
CA GLY A 83 4.93 12.80 -30.31
C GLY A 83 4.48 13.83 -29.27
N ILE A 84 3.45 13.52 -28.47
CA ILE A 84 3.03 14.30 -27.30
C ILE A 84 3.03 13.40 -26.08
N THR A 85 3.63 13.84 -24.98
CA THR A 85 3.55 13.18 -23.69
C THR A 85 2.16 13.37 -23.09
N VAL A 86 1.52 12.25 -22.72
CA VAL A 86 0.21 12.21 -22.05
C VAL A 86 0.29 11.16 -20.95
N SER A 87 -0.31 11.45 -19.81
CA SER A 87 -0.32 10.54 -18.67
C SER A 87 -1.76 10.31 -18.19
N HIS A 88 -2.01 9.12 -17.66
CA HIS A 88 -3.25 8.74 -17.00
C HIS A 88 -2.96 8.26 -15.59
N ILE A 89 -3.89 8.53 -14.68
CA ILE A 89 -3.77 8.10 -13.29
C ILE A 89 -4.91 7.16 -12.91
N LEU A 90 -4.58 6.21 -12.04
CA LEU A 90 -5.50 5.30 -11.37
C LEU A 90 -5.12 5.30 -9.89
N TYR A 91 -6.03 5.69 -9.01
CA TYR A 91 -5.71 5.81 -7.58
C TYR A 91 -6.82 5.34 -6.64
N GLN A 92 -6.41 5.03 -5.41
CA GLN A 92 -7.28 4.80 -4.26
C GLN A 92 -6.84 5.69 -3.10
N ASP A 93 -7.81 6.33 -2.46
CA ASP A 93 -7.59 7.05 -1.21
C ASP A 93 -7.92 6.09 -0.03
N VAL A 94 -6.92 5.75 0.77
CA VAL A 94 -7.03 4.88 1.95
C VAL A 94 -7.17 5.74 3.20
N ASP A 95 -8.27 5.57 3.92
CA ASP A 95 -8.48 6.23 5.21
C ASP A 95 -7.57 5.63 6.29
N LEU A 96 -6.78 6.48 6.94
CA LEU A 96 -5.91 6.13 8.06
C LEU A 96 -6.37 6.76 9.39
N SER A 97 -7.61 7.25 9.47
CA SER A 97 -8.16 7.88 10.68
C SER A 97 -8.06 6.99 11.92
N SER A 98 -8.16 5.65 11.77
CA SER A 98 -7.98 4.69 12.88
C SER A 98 -6.54 4.60 13.40
N TYR A 99 -5.56 5.09 12.65
CA TYR A 99 -4.14 5.12 12.99
C TYR A 99 -3.65 6.52 13.36
N ALA A 100 -4.55 7.51 13.49
CA ALA A 100 -4.17 8.91 13.67
C ALA A 100 -3.22 9.14 14.85
N SER A 101 -3.46 8.46 15.99
CA SER A 101 -2.55 8.56 17.15
C SER A 101 -1.16 8.01 16.87
N ASP A 102 -1.06 6.93 16.09
CA ASP A 102 0.21 6.30 15.76
C ASP A 102 0.99 7.13 14.74
N THR A 103 0.29 7.68 13.74
CA THR A 103 0.86 8.66 12.80
C THR A 103 1.36 9.90 13.53
N ASP A 104 0.56 10.47 14.45
CA ASP A 104 0.94 11.69 15.19
C ASP A 104 2.13 11.45 16.15
N ALA A 105 2.32 10.20 16.57
CA ALA A 105 3.49 9.76 17.33
C ALA A 105 4.70 9.40 16.44
N GLY A 106 4.56 9.41 15.11
CA GLY A 106 5.61 9.00 14.16
C GLY A 106 5.92 7.49 14.20
N LEU A 107 4.93 6.67 14.54
CA LEU A 107 5.07 5.21 14.74
C LEU A 107 4.43 4.39 13.62
N LEU A 108 3.74 5.01 12.67
CA LEU A 108 3.08 4.29 11.58
C LEU A 108 4.05 4.08 10.41
N LEU A 109 4.45 2.82 10.19
CA LEU A 109 5.17 2.41 9.00
C LEU A 109 4.19 2.07 7.89
N VAL A 110 4.58 2.37 6.65
CA VAL A 110 3.82 2.06 5.44
C VAL A 110 4.67 1.21 4.52
N LYS A 111 4.00 0.32 3.78
CA LYS A 111 4.59 -0.44 2.68
C LYS A 111 3.60 -0.47 1.52
N ALA A 112 4.09 -0.09 0.36
CA ALA A 112 3.38 -0.17 -0.90
C ALA A 112 4.16 -1.06 -1.87
N SER A 113 3.47 -1.85 -2.66
CA SER A 113 4.08 -2.53 -3.80
C SER A 113 3.07 -2.70 -4.92
N MET A 114 3.58 -2.97 -6.11
CA MET A 114 2.78 -3.29 -7.27
C MET A 114 3.62 -3.96 -8.35
N TYR A 115 2.96 -4.76 -9.20
CA TYR A 115 3.59 -5.25 -10.41
C TYR A 115 3.30 -4.28 -11.56
N LEU A 116 4.35 -3.88 -12.25
CA LEU A 116 4.32 -3.04 -13.44
C LEU A 116 4.88 -3.80 -14.62
N GLN A 117 4.26 -3.58 -15.77
CA GLN A 117 4.81 -3.95 -17.06
C GLN A 117 4.58 -2.79 -18.02
N THR A 118 5.57 -2.51 -18.86
CA THR A 118 5.46 -1.59 -19.98
C THR A 118 5.89 -2.27 -21.27
N GLU A 119 5.48 -1.69 -22.40
CA GLU A 119 6.05 -2.04 -23.69
C GLU A 119 7.17 -1.07 -24.08
N ASP A 120 8.39 -1.60 -24.23
CA ASP A 120 9.53 -0.90 -24.82
C ASP A 120 9.86 -1.50 -26.18
N VAL A 121 9.34 -0.89 -27.25
CA VAL A 121 9.62 -1.31 -28.63
C VAL A 121 10.94 -0.67 -29.08
N PRO A 122 12.01 -1.46 -29.37
CA PRO A 122 13.33 -0.89 -29.69
C PRO A 122 13.38 -0.03 -30.96
N SER A 123 12.35 -0.13 -31.83
CA SER A 123 12.25 0.66 -33.06
C SER A 123 11.60 2.03 -32.87
N PHE A 124 11.05 2.33 -31.69
CA PHE A 124 10.54 3.65 -31.33
C PHE A 124 11.55 4.35 -30.41
N THR A 125 11.63 5.69 -30.49
CA THR A 125 12.58 6.47 -29.68
C THR A 125 12.02 6.82 -28.30
N GLY A 126 10.87 6.25 -27.93
CA GLY A 126 10.30 6.39 -26.60
C GLY A 126 9.46 5.19 -26.22
N ALA A 127 9.84 4.57 -25.13
CA ALA A 127 9.03 3.57 -24.46
C ALA A 127 8.07 4.25 -23.48
N ASP A 128 6.96 3.58 -23.20
CA ASP A 128 5.99 4.07 -22.23
C ASP A 128 6.49 3.75 -20.81
N TYR A 129 6.07 4.56 -19.85
CA TYR A 129 6.51 4.48 -18.46
C TYR A 129 5.33 4.20 -17.57
N GLY A 130 5.60 3.60 -16.42
CA GLY A 130 4.69 3.69 -15.30
C GLY A 130 5.38 4.07 -14.01
N GLN A 131 4.59 4.40 -13.00
CA GLN A 131 5.07 4.91 -11.73
C GLN A 131 4.08 4.56 -10.63
N LEU A 132 4.61 4.19 -9.48
CA LEU A 132 3.87 4.10 -8.23
C LEU A 132 4.22 5.31 -7.36
N THR A 133 3.20 5.99 -6.84
CA THR A 133 3.35 7.05 -5.88
C THR A 133 2.40 6.85 -4.70
N VAL A 134 2.92 7.08 -3.49
CA VAL A 134 2.16 7.10 -2.24
C VAL A 134 2.20 8.53 -1.73
N TYR A 135 1.08 9.24 -1.81
CA TYR A 135 0.94 10.58 -1.23
C TYR A 135 0.37 10.48 0.18
N PHE A 136 0.98 11.21 1.11
CA PHE A 136 0.49 11.37 2.48
C PHE A 136 -0.36 12.63 2.54
N LEU A 137 -1.63 12.49 2.91
CA LEU A 137 -2.61 13.57 2.90
C LEU A 137 -3.06 13.92 4.32
N ASP A 138 -3.23 15.22 4.58
CA ASP A 138 -3.78 15.75 5.84
C ASP A 138 -5.32 15.58 5.94
N GLU A 139 -5.90 16.09 7.02
CA GLU A 139 -7.35 16.00 7.28
C GLU A 139 -8.22 16.70 6.22
N VAL A 140 -7.67 17.71 5.51
CA VAL A 140 -8.39 18.44 4.47
C VAL A 140 -8.05 17.94 3.06
N GLY A 141 -7.25 16.87 2.94
CA GLY A 141 -6.81 16.28 1.68
C GLY A 141 -5.61 16.98 1.04
N GLY A 142 -4.90 17.84 1.77
CA GLY A 142 -3.66 18.46 1.33
C GLY A 142 -2.48 17.50 1.41
N GLU A 143 -1.62 17.49 0.39
CA GLU A 143 -0.38 16.71 0.41
C GLU A 143 0.60 17.25 1.46
N ILE A 144 1.08 16.34 2.31
CA ILE A 144 2.13 16.58 3.30
C ILE A 144 3.49 16.16 2.75
N ASP A 145 3.54 14.98 2.12
CA ASP A 145 4.75 14.35 1.57
C ASP A 145 4.37 13.25 0.56
N SER A 146 5.37 12.65 -0.10
CA SER A 146 5.17 11.48 -0.96
C SER A 146 6.39 10.54 -1.05
N LEU A 147 6.12 9.26 -1.32
CA LEU A 147 7.11 8.28 -1.77
C LEU A 147 6.83 7.95 -3.24
N SER A 148 7.88 7.80 -4.05
CA SER A 148 7.68 7.40 -5.46
C SER A 148 8.83 6.57 -6.00
N THR A 149 8.50 5.67 -6.92
CA THR A 149 9.46 4.92 -7.73
C THR A 149 10.13 5.79 -8.80
N GLY A 150 9.53 6.95 -9.10
CA GLY A 150 9.79 7.67 -10.35
C GLY A 150 9.24 6.90 -11.56
N LEU A 151 9.56 7.39 -12.76
CA LEU A 151 9.19 6.71 -14.00
C LEU A 151 10.05 5.46 -14.20
N VAL A 152 9.38 4.32 -14.33
CA VAL A 152 9.96 2.99 -14.47
C VAL A 152 9.51 2.37 -15.79
N GLN A 153 10.36 1.52 -16.36
CA GLN A 153 10.05 0.70 -17.52
C GLN A 153 10.41 -0.75 -17.24
N SER A 154 9.65 -1.67 -17.82
CA SER A 154 10.00 -3.08 -17.84
C SER A 154 10.51 -3.49 -19.22
N PRO A 155 11.62 -4.23 -19.33
CA PRO A 155 12.04 -4.77 -20.62
C PRO A 155 11.16 -5.96 -21.04
N ASN A 156 10.93 -6.10 -22.35
CA ASN A 156 10.39 -7.32 -22.99
C ASN A 156 9.06 -7.84 -22.40
N LEU A 157 8.08 -6.97 -22.14
CA LEU A 157 6.77 -7.38 -21.61
C LEU A 157 6.89 -8.31 -20.39
N THR A 158 7.75 -7.95 -19.45
CA THR A 158 7.99 -8.72 -18.22
C THR A 158 7.49 -7.93 -17.02
N TRP A 159 6.61 -8.51 -16.22
CA TRP A 159 6.21 -7.94 -14.95
C TRP A 159 7.41 -7.78 -14.00
N ILE A 160 7.56 -6.58 -13.45
CA ILE A 160 8.52 -6.25 -12.40
C ILE A 160 7.78 -5.73 -11.18
N GLU A 161 8.21 -6.15 -9.99
CA GLU A 161 7.64 -5.63 -8.75
C GLU A 161 8.39 -4.36 -8.35
N GLU A 162 7.64 -3.28 -8.13
CA GLU A 162 8.13 -2.06 -7.55
C GLU A 162 7.63 -1.93 -6.11
N THR A 163 8.49 -1.45 -5.21
CA THR A 163 8.18 -1.37 -3.77
C THR A 163 8.58 -0.03 -3.19
N LEU A 164 7.73 0.51 -2.32
CA LEU A 164 8.01 1.69 -1.49
C LEU A 164 7.77 1.33 -0.03
N ASP A 165 8.67 1.75 0.84
CA ASP A 165 8.51 1.65 2.29
C ASP A 165 8.95 2.94 2.97
N GLY A 166 8.30 3.26 4.08
CA GLY A 166 8.58 4.49 4.79
C GLY A 166 7.78 4.62 6.09
N THR A 167 7.88 5.80 6.68
CA THR A 167 7.08 6.20 7.85
C THR A 167 6.07 7.24 7.41
N ALA A 168 4.80 7.10 7.80
CA ALA A 168 3.81 8.15 7.54
C ALA A 168 4.19 9.42 8.32
N PRO A 169 4.30 10.59 7.66
CA PRO A 169 4.55 11.84 8.35
C PRO A 169 3.46 12.19 9.36
N VAL A 170 3.84 12.87 10.44
CA VAL A 170 2.91 13.40 11.44
C VAL A 170 1.82 14.23 10.76
N GLY A 171 0.57 14.01 11.16
CA GLY A 171 -0.60 14.69 10.57
C GLY A 171 -1.23 13.97 9.38
N THR A 172 -0.67 12.86 8.88
CA THR A 172 -1.32 12.05 7.85
C THR A 172 -2.68 11.52 8.37
N ARG A 173 -3.71 11.65 7.54
CA ARG A 173 -5.07 11.12 7.80
C ARG A 173 -5.56 10.21 6.70
N SER A 174 -5.09 10.41 5.47
CA SER A 174 -5.32 9.48 4.38
C SER A 174 -4.07 9.32 3.53
N ILE A 175 -4.03 8.24 2.76
CA ILE A 175 -3.00 7.98 1.76
C ILE A 175 -3.66 7.97 0.41
N ARG A 176 -3.04 8.58 -0.60
CA ARG A 176 -3.35 8.25 -2.00
C ARG A 176 -2.32 7.26 -2.53
N PHE A 177 -2.78 6.06 -2.86
CA PHE A 177 -2.02 5.10 -3.63
C PHE A 177 -2.32 5.36 -5.10
N GLU A 178 -1.36 5.90 -5.84
CA GLU A 178 -1.54 6.32 -7.24
C GLU A 178 -0.61 5.55 -8.16
N LEU A 179 -1.21 5.08 -9.26
CA LEU A 179 -0.52 4.50 -10.39
C LEU A 179 -0.62 5.48 -11.55
N LEU A 180 0.51 5.81 -12.14
CA LEU A 180 0.59 6.68 -13.30
C LEU A 180 1.16 5.88 -14.47
N GLY A 181 0.46 5.90 -15.61
CA GLY A 181 1.04 5.51 -16.89
C GLY A 181 1.29 6.75 -17.73
N GLU A 182 2.46 6.83 -18.36
CA GLU A 182 2.84 7.94 -19.24
C GLU A 182 3.29 7.41 -20.59
N LYS A 183 2.71 7.95 -21.67
CA LYS A 183 3.21 7.70 -23.02
C LYS A 183 4.27 8.70 -23.40
N TYR A 184 5.20 8.25 -24.23
CA TYR A 184 6.18 9.16 -24.82
C TYR A 184 5.84 9.48 -26.30
N GLU A 185 5.91 8.49 -27.18
CA GLU A 185 5.82 8.73 -28.64
C GLU A 185 4.63 8.07 -29.32
N THR A 186 4.03 7.06 -28.69
CA THR A 186 2.96 6.27 -29.32
C THR A 186 1.59 6.94 -29.13
N LYS A 187 0.54 6.29 -29.68
CA LYS A 187 -0.85 6.76 -29.51
C LYS A 187 -1.49 6.28 -28.20
N PHE A 188 -0.93 5.26 -27.59
CA PHE A 188 -1.48 4.57 -26.43
C PHE A 188 -0.55 4.75 -25.24
N ILE A 189 -1.03 4.42 -24.04
CA ILE A 189 -0.17 4.31 -22.87
C ILE A 189 -0.02 2.82 -22.59
N ASN A 190 1.08 2.23 -23.05
CA ASN A 190 1.38 0.81 -22.90
C ASN A 190 2.05 0.57 -21.53
N ALA A 191 1.31 0.94 -20.49
CA ALA A 191 1.62 0.67 -19.09
C ALA A 191 0.49 -0.19 -18.48
N PHE A 192 0.90 -1.24 -17.81
CA PHE A 192 0.05 -2.29 -17.27
C PHE A 192 0.42 -2.51 -15.81
N PHE A 193 -0.60 -2.75 -14.99
CA PHE A 193 -0.46 -2.78 -13.56
C PHE A 193 -1.31 -3.89 -12.96
N ASP A 194 -0.74 -4.60 -11.99
CA ASP A 194 -1.40 -5.72 -11.33
C ASP A 194 -0.89 -5.90 -9.89
N ASP A 195 -1.61 -6.68 -9.09
CA ASP A 195 -1.24 -7.11 -7.74
C ASP A 195 -0.78 -5.95 -6.83
N ALA A 196 -1.51 -4.83 -6.86
CA ALA A 196 -1.22 -3.69 -6.01
C ALA A 196 -1.38 -4.05 -4.52
N ASN A 197 -0.51 -3.56 -3.66
CA ASN A 197 -0.58 -3.86 -2.23
C ASN A 197 -0.21 -2.63 -1.41
N PHE A 198 -1.08 -2.26 -0.47
CA PHE A 198 -0.79 -1.24 0.53
C PHE A 198 -1.05 -1.77 1.93
N GLN A 199 -0.06 -1.65 2.80
CA GLN A 199 -0.10 -2.16 4.17
C GLN A 199 0.49 -1.14 5.13
N VAL A 200 0.02 -1.17 6.37
CA VAL A 200 0.59 -0.38 7.46
C VAL A 200 0.98 -1.27 8.63
N MET A 201 1.90 -0.78 9.45
CA MET A 201 2.29 -1.43 10.70
C MET A 201 2.59 -0.37 11.76
N VAL A 202 1.99 -0.53 12.93
CA VAL A 202 2.27 0.32 14.09
C VAL A 202 3.49 -0.22 14.83
N VAL A 203 4.49 0.64 15.03
CA VAL A 203 5.68 0.33 15.84
C VAL A 203 5.32 0.46 17.33
N PRO A 204 5.46 -0.60 18.15
CA PRO A 204 5.20 -0.51 19.58
C PRO A 204 6.15 0.50 20.24
N GLU A 205 5.60 1.38 21.08
CA GLU A 205 6.42 2.35 21.81
C GLU A 205 7.52 1.67 22.65
N PRO A 206 8.75 2.23 22.71
CA PRO A 206 9.84 1.68 23.51
C PRO A 206 9.50 1.48 25.00
N ALA A 207 8.63 2.32 25.56
CA ALA A 207 8.18 2.20 26.94
C ALA A 207 7.38 0.90 27.18
N THR A 208 6.58 0.48 26.21
CA THR A 208 5.82 -0.78 26.25
C THR A 208 6.76 -1.98 26.30
N LEU A 209 7.85 -1.95 25.51
CA LEU A 209 8.89 -2.98 25.56
C LEU A 209 9.66 -2.98 26.89
N CYS A 210 10.01 -1.79 27.42
CA CYS A 210 10.71 -1.68 28.71
C CYS A 210 9.86 -2.21 29.87
N LEU A 211 8.58 -1.86 29.93
CA LEU A 211 7.64 -2.37 30.94
C LEU A 211 7.43 -3.88 30.82
N LEU A 212 7.38 -4.40 29.59
CA LEU A 212 7.31 -5.85 29.34
C LEU A 212 8.53 -6.58 29.91
N MET A 213 9.74 -6.09 29.61
CA MET A 213 10.99 -6.69 30.08
C MET A 213 11.10 -6.61 31.61
N ALA A 214 10.69 -5.49 32.21
CA ALA A 214 10.65 -5.33 33.66
C ALA A 214 9.64 -6.29 34.31
N GLY A 215 8.43 -6.41 33.76
CA GLY A 215 7.40 -7.34 34.23
C GLY A 215 7.83 -8.80 34.14
N ALA A 216 8.41 -9.20 33.01
CA ALA A 216 8.94 -10.56 32.80
C ALA A 216 10.06 -10.90 33.80
N ALA A 217 10.98 -9.96 34.06
CA ALA A 217 12.05 -10.13 35.04
C ALA A 217 11.49 -10.32 36.46
N ILE A 218 10.47 -9.56 36.85
CA ILE A 218 9.80 -9.70 38.16
C ILE A 218 9.10 -11.06 38.28
N ALA A 219 8.35 -11.47 37.25
CA ALA A 219 7.65 -12.74 37.23
C ALA A 219 8.62 -13.94 37.33
N LEU A 220 9.72 -13.92 36.56
CA LEU A 220 10.76 -14.94 36.62
C LEU A 220 11.46 -14.98 37.99
N ARG A 221 11.68 -13.82 38.63
CA ARG A 221 12.28 -13.73 39.96
C ARG A 221 11.35 -14.26 41.06
N SER A 222 10.05 -14.04 40.94
CA SER A 222 9.05 -14.54 41.89
C SER A 222 8.93 -16.07 41.86
N ARG A 223 9.05 -16.70 40.68
CA ARG A 223 9.00 -18.15 40.51
C ARG A 223 10.23 -18.91 41.05
N ARG A 224 11.37 -18.23 41.20
CA ARG A 224 12.60 -18.84 41.78
C ARG A 224 12.63 -18.79 43.31
N ARG A 225 11.65 -18.16 43.95
CA ARG A 225 11.56 -18.01 45.41
C ARG A 225 10.48 -18.89 46.05
N MET A 226 9.84 -19.76 45.27
CA MET A 226 9.01 -20.88 45.71
C MET A 226 9.78 -22.18 45.47
#